data_AF-A0A0Q6QJV1-F1
#
_entry.id   AF-A0A0Q6QJV1-F1
#
_cell.length_a   1.000
_cell.length_b   1.000
_cell.length_c   1.000
_cell.angle_alpha   90.00
_cell.angle_beta   90.00
_cell.angle_gamma   90.00
#
_symmetry.space_group_name_H-M   'P 1'
#
loop_
_entity.id
_entity.type
_entity.pdbx_description
1 polymer ?
#
loop_
_entity_poly.entity_id
_entity_poly.type
_entity_poly.pdbx_seq_one_letter_code
_entity_poly.pdbx_strand_id
1 'polypeptide(L)'
;MTAAFYRDYIADLRSRIDDLHTDPESYQTYVLSMELLAQRNLVSYSLTRQRGQTDSLFYRRDTTNDQGAQMQQQTAFKLFAGFFGLGQFLASSGRTGGLAENGFAETLTADWEYPTCAVHFSYRKKGQPETSSMKMLFVGLNGDADADTYERMLGRQDLLVQDRPFSSSVLWEWK
;
A
#
# COMPACT_ATOMS: atom_id res chain seq x y z
N MET A 1 3.28 -10.16 -21.35
CA MET A 1 1.96 -10.13 -20.68
C MET A 1 1.89 -8.81 -19.95
N THR A 2 0.82 -8.04 -20.09
CA THR A 2 0.68 -6.71 -19.46
C THR A 2 0.32 -6.85 -17.99
N ALA A 3 0.72 -5.90 -17.14
CA ALA A 3 0.33 -5.95 -15.74
C ALA A 3 -1.17 -5.67 -15.56
N ALA A 4 -1.75 -6.23 -14.50
CA ALA A 4 -3.14 -5.99 -14.16
C ALA A 4 -3.31 -4.61 -13.51
N PHE A 5 -4.34 -3.87 -13.93
CA PHE A 5 -4.71 -2.58 -13.34
C PHE A 5 -5.47 -2.77 -12.02
N TYR A 6 -5.25 -1.87 -11.06
CA TYR A 6 -5.77 -1.93 -9.69
C TYR A 6 -6.59 -0.71 -9.27
N ARG A 7 -6.93 0.21 -10.19
CA ARG A 7 -7.72 1.41 -9.86
C ARG A 7 -9.03 1.11 -9.12
N ASP A 8 -9.78 0.11 -9.57
CA ASP A 8 -11.01 -0.37 -8.94
C ASP A 8 -10.76 -0.89 -7.52
N TYR A 9 -9.70 -1.69 -7.35
CA TYR A 9 -9.32 -2.26 -6.07
C TYR A 9 -8.90 -1.19 -5.06
N ILE A 10 -8.14 -0.18 -5.50
CA ILE A 10 -7.75 0.96 -4.66
C ILE A 10 -8.94 1.82 -4.26
N ALA A 11 -9.94 1.98 -5.14
CA ALA A 11 -11.16 2.70 -4.80
C ALA A 11 -11.94 1.97 -3.67
N ASP A 12 -12.08 0.65 -3.75
CA ASP A 12 -12.69 -0.16 -2.67
C ASP A 12 -11.86 -0.12 -1.38
N LEU A 13 -10.53 -0.31 -1.48
CA LEU A 13 -9.61 -0.23 -0.34
C LEU A 13 -9.71 1.12 0.39
N ARG A 14 -9.68 2.22 -0.37
CA ARG A 14 -9.84 3.58 0.17
C ARG A 14 -11.18 3.73 0.89
N SER A 15 -12.28 3.27 0.29
CA SER A 15 -13.60 3.33 0.93
C SER A 15 -13.62 2.60 2.27
N ARG A 16 -12.94 1.46 2.40
CA ARG A 16 -12.85 0.71 3.67
C ARG A 16 -11.98 1.39 4.72
N ILE A 17 -10.90 2.05 4.28
CA ILE A 17 -10.04 2.83 5.17
C ILE A 17 -10.79 4.08 5.67
N ASP A 18 -11.51 4.77 4.79
CA ASP A 18 -12.35 5.92 5.15
C ASP A 18 -13.48 5.53 6.11
N ASP A 19 -14.09 4.35 5.92
CA ASP A 19 -15.08 3.76 6.84
C ASP A 19 -14.47 3.47 8.23
N LEU A 20 -13.29 2.86 8.28
CA LEU A 20 -12.55 2.64 9.53
C LEU A 20 -12.27 3.95 10.28
N HIS A 21 -11.96 5.01 9.56
CA HIS A 21 -11.72 6.34 10.13
C HIS A 21 -12.99 7.00 10.66
N THR A 22 -14.11 6.79 10.00
CA THR A 22 -15.38 7.42 10.33
C THR A 22 -16.08 6.70 11.49
N ASP A 23 -16.08 5.37 11.47
CA ASP A 23 -16.71 4.53 12.49
C ASP A 23 -15.80 3.37 12.93
N PRO A 24 -14.72 3.66 13.69
CA PRO A 24 -13.84 2.62 14.23
C PRO A 24 -14.54 1.71 15.26
N GLU A 25 -15.69 2.13 15.81
CA GLU A 25 -16.47 1.33 16.76
C GLU A 25 -17.29 0.25 16.09
N SER A 26 -17.58 0.33 14.79
CA SER A 26 -18.15 -0.80 14.04
C SER A 26 -17.20 -2.00 13.94
N TYR A 27 -15.90 -1.79 14.17
CA TYR A 27 -14.87 -2.81 14.08
C TYR A 27 -14.57 -3.45 15.45
N GLN A 28 -14.64 -4.78 15.49
CA GLN A 28 -14.25 -5.55 16.68
C GLN A 28 -12.73 -5.60 16.84
N THR A 29 -12.01 -5.83 15.74
CA THR A 29 -10.55 -5.82 15.68
C THR A 29 -10.11 -5.28 14.33
N TYR A 30 -8.99 -4.57 14.28
CA TYR A 30 -8.35 -4.17 13.03
C TYR A 30 -6.84 -4.03 13.17
N VAL A 31 -6.14 -4.21 12.07
CA VAL A 31 -4.75 -3.84 11.85
C VAL A 31 -4.70 -3.19 10.48
N LEU A 32 -4.38 -1.90 10.44
CA LEU A 32 -4.06 -1.16 9.24
C LEU A 32 -2.60 -0.73 9.36
N SER A 33 -1.78 -1.13 8.41
CA SER A 33 -0.39 -0.70 8.26
C SER A 33 -0.19 -0.26 6.83
N MET A 34 0.24 0.97 6.62
CA MET A 34 0.53 1.53 5.31
C MET A 34 1.91 2.15 5.35
N GLU A 35 2.70 1.89 4.32
CA GLU A 35 4.04 2.43 4.17
C GLU A 35 4.17 3.02 2.77
N LEU A 36 4.26 4.33 2.68
CA LEU A 36 4.40 5.08 1.45
C LEU A 36 5.87 5.45 1.24
N LEU A 37 6.43 5.00 0.13
CA LEU A 37 7.74 5.36 -0.34
C LEU A 37 7.61 6.32 -1.52
N ALA A 38 8.03 7.57 -1.34
CA ALA A 38 7.96 8.60 -2.37
C ALA A 38 9.08 9.62 -2.17
N GLN A 39 9.76 10.03 -3.25
CA GLN A 39 10.81 11.06 -3.21
C GLN A 39 11.84 10.84 -2.09
N ARG A 40 12.35 9.59 -1.95
CA ARG A 40 13.34 9.20 -0.92
C ARG A 40 12.85 9.41 0.53
N ASN A 41 11.53 9.46 0.73
CA ASN A 41 10.91 9.48 2.04
C ASN A 41 10.05 8.24 2.22
N LEU A 42 10.21 7.58 3.37
CA LEU A 42 9.33 6.54 3.85
C LEU A 42 8.38 7.13 4.90
N VAL A 43 7.09 7.05 4.65
CA VAL A 43 6.05 7.44 5.60
C VAL A 43 5.32 6.19 6.06
N SER A 44 5.30 5.94 7.35
CA SER A 44 4.62 4.80 7.97
C SER A 44 3.37 5.27 8.71
N TYR A 45 2.28 4.55 8.54
CA TYR A 45 0.98 4.80 9.14
C TYR A 45 0.40 3.49 9.64
N SER A 46 0.25 3.36 10.95
CA SER A 46 -0.28 2.15 11.57
C SER A 46 -1.39 2.48 12.56
N LEU A 47 -2.49 1.73 12.46
CA LEU A 47 -3.59 1.70 13.42
C LEU A 47 -3.89 0.26 13.78
N THR A 48 -3.92 -0.04 15.07
CA THR A 48 -4.24 -1.38 15.55
C THR A 48 -5.29 -1.30 16.64
N ARG A 49 -6.29 -2.18 16.58
CA ARG A 49 -7.22 -2.44 17.68
C ARG A 49 -7.31 -3.93 17.92
N GLN A 50 -6.86 -4.36 19.10
CA GLN A 50 -6.94 -5.75 19.53
C GLN A 50 -7.34 -5.82 21.00
N ARG A 51 -8.29 -6.70 21.32
CA ARG A 51 -8.74 -6.96 22.71
C ARG A 51 -9.11 -5.68 23.49
N GLY A 52 -9.67 -4.68 22.82
CA GLY A 52 -10.06 -3.41 23.43
C GLY A 52 -8.93 -2.39 23.62
N GLN A 53 -7.69 -2.72 23.26
CA GLN A 53 -6.58 -1.78 23.22
C GLN A 53 -6.43 -1.22 21.80
N THR A 54 -6.21 0.08 21.71
CA THR A 54 -5.93 0.78 20.45
C THR A 54 -4.51 1.33 20.51
N ASP A 55 -3.75 1.07 19.44
CA ASP A 55 -2.38 1.56 19.26
C ASP A 55 -2.25 2.22 17.89
N SER A 56 -1.34 3.19 17.79
CA SER A 56 -1.15 3.97 16.57
C SER A 56 0.27 4.50 16.43
N LEU A 57 0.82 4.44 15.21
CA LEU A 57 2.14 4.96 14.88
C LEU A 57 2.07 5.76 13.58
N PHE A 58 2.59 6.99 13.60
CA PHE A 58 2.71 7.82 12.41
C PHE A 58 4.11 8.43 12.38
N TYR A 59 4.89 8.07 11.38
CA TYR A 59 6.30 8.39 11.34
C TYR A 59 6.74 8.66 9.91
N ARG A 60 7.69 9.56 9.73
CA ARG A 60 8.39 9.79 8.46
C ARG A 60 9.87 9.59 8.68
N ARG A 61 10.53 8.97 7.71
CA ARG A 61 11.97 8.76 7.66
C ARG A 61 12.48 9.14 6.28
N ASP A 62 13.53 9.95 6.24
CA ASP A 62 14.31 10.20 5.04
C ASP A 62 15.25 9.02 4.79
N THR A 63 15.19 8.42 3.61
CA THR A 63 15.96 7.22 3.27
C THR A 63 17.42 7.52 2.92
N THR A 64 17.83 8.79 2.85
CA THR A 64 19.20 9.21 2.50
C THR A 64 20.09 9.44 3.70
N ASN A 65 19.52 9.89 4.81
CA ASN A 65 20.26 10.27 6.02
C ASN A 65 19.69 9.65 7.30
N ASP A 66 18.69 8.77 7.18
CA ASP A 66 18.00 8.06 8.27
C ASP A 66 17.40 9.00 9.34
N GLN A 67 17.22 10.29 9.01
CA GLN A 67 16.53 11.23 9.89
C GLN A 67 15.04 10.98 9.83
N GLY A 68 14.43 10.80 10.99
CA GLY A 68 13.00 10.63 11.07
C GLY A 68 12.33 11.44 12.16
N ALA A 69 11.03 11.65 11.96
CA ALA A 69 10.19 12.48 12.81
C ALA A 69 8.81 11.87 12.94
N GLN A 70 8.25 11.96 14.14
CA GLN A 70 6.85 11.61 14.38
C GLN A 70 5.94 12.59 13.65
N MET A 71 4.83 12.08 13.14
CA MET A 71 3.82 12.86 12.42
C MET A 71 2.52 12.91 13.21
N GLN A 72 1.72 13.96 12.94
CA GLN A 72 0.32 13.96 13.33
C GLN A 72 -0.46 13.02 12.40
N GLN A 73 -1.43 12.29 12.97
CA GLN A 73 -2.26 11.33 12.23
C GLN A 73 -2.88 11.92 10.96
N GLN A 74 -3.51 13.09 11.08
CA GLN A 74 -4.20 13.74 9.95
C GLN A 74 -3.22 14.12 8.83
N THR A 75 -2.03 14.58 9.19
CA THR A 75 -0.99 14.94 8.23
C THR A 75 -0.45 13.71 7.51
N ALA A 76 -0.18 12.63 8.24
CA ALA A 76 0.25 11.37 7.63
C ALA A 76 -0.86 10.82 6.71
N PHE A 77 -2.10 10.76 7.18
CA PHE A 77 -3.23 10.26 6.40
C PHE A 77 -3.46 11.03 5.08
N LYS A 78 -3.29 12.36 5.09
CA LYS A 78 -3.39 13.17 3.86
C LYS A 78 -2.40 12.75 2.77
N LEU A 79 -1.20 12.27 3.14
CA LEU A 79 -0.22 11.77 2.15
C LEU A 79 -0.73 10.48 1.49
N PHE A 80 -1.26 9.55 2.27
CA PHE A 80 -1.88 8.32 1.73
C PHE A 80 -3.13 8.62 0.90
N ALA A 81 -3.97 9.56 1.34
CA ALA A 81 -5.13 10.00 0.57
C ALA A 81 -4.71 10.62 -0.77
N GLY A 82 -3.59 11.35 -0.81
CA GLY A 82 -2.98 11.85 -2.05
C GLY A 82 -2.53 10.71 -2.97
N PHE A 83 -1.83 9.71 -2.43
CA PHE A 83 -1.44 8.51 -3.18
C PHE A 83 -2.66 7.76 -3.74
N PHE A 84 -3.70 7.49 -2.93
CA PHE A 84 -4.93 6.83 -3.38
C PHE A 84 -5.79 7.70 -4.32
N GLY A 85 -5.44 8.98 -4.50
CA GLY A 85 -6.07 9.89 -5.45
C GLY A 85 -5.46 9.85 -6.86
N LEU A 86 -4.39 9.09 -7.06
CA LEU A 86 -3.75 8.91 -8.37
C LEU A 86 -4.67 8.17 -9.36
N GLY A 87 -4.40 8.32 -10.65
CA GLY A 87 -5.32 7.90 -11.72
C GLY A 87 -5.33 6.41 -12.03
N GLN A 88 -4.20 5.72 -11.82
CA GLN A 88 -4.06 4.29 -12.07
C GLN A 88 -3.07 3.66 -11.08
N PHE A 89 -3.16 2.35 -10.89
CA PHE A 89 -2.27 1.59 -10.03
C PHE A 89 -1.91 0.25 -10.64
N LEU A 90 -0.68 -0.17 -10.42
CA LEU A 90 -0.20 -1.53 -10.61
C LEU A 90 0.17 -2.12 -9.25
N ALA A 91 0.27 -3.44 -9.16
CA ALA A 91 0.71 -4.12 -7.94
C ALA A 91 1.97 -4.95 -8.19
N SER A 92 2.85 -4.99 -7.19
CA SER A 92 3.99 -5.90 -7.19
C SER A 92 3.54 -7.33 -6.87
N SER A 93 4.13 -8.30 -7.55
CA SER A 93 3.98 -9.72 -7.27
C SER A 93 4.74 -10.18 -6.00
N GLY A 94 5.54 -9.29 -5.40
CA GLY A 94 6.39 -9.61 -4.24
C GLY A 94 7.59 -10.50 -4.57
N ARG A 95 7.76 -10.90 -5.83
CA ARG A 95 8.97 -11.56 -6.31
C ARG A 95 10.08 -10.51 -6.35
N THR A 96 11.22 -10.79 -5.74
CA THR A 96 12.38 -9.88 -5.80
C THR A 96 13.26 -10.13 -7.01
N GLY A 97 13.10 -11.28 -7.67
CA GLY A 97 13.88 -11.64 -8.87
C GLY A 97 15.40 -11.61 -8.63
N GLY A 98 15.83 -11.90 -7.40
CA GLY A 98 17.23 -11.88 -6.96
C GLY A 98 17.73 -10.53 -6.43
N LEU A 99 16.89 -9.49 -6.39
CA LEU A 99 17.24 -8.19 -5.84
C LEU A 99 17.26 -8.21 -4.30
N ALA A 100 18.23 -7.50 -3.72
CA ALA A 100 18.21 -7.14 -2.30
C ALA A 100 17.10 -6.09 -2.03
N GLU A 101 16.68 -5.94 -0.78
CA GLU A 101 15.55 -5.08 -0.39
C GLU A 101 15.67 -3.63 -0.93
N ASN A 102 16.84 -3.01 -0.77
CA ASN A 102 17.07 -1.65 -1.28
C ASN A 102 16.97 -1.57 -2.81
N GLY A 103 17.57 -2.55 -3.51
CA GLY A 103 17.51 -2.63 -4.97
C GLY A 103 16.10 -2.90 -5.49
N PHE A 104 15.29 -3.65 -4.74
CA PHE A 104 13.88 -3.90 -5.05
C PHE A 104 13.05 -2.61 -4.94
N ALA A 105 13.25 -1.83 -3.88
CA ALA A 105 12.56 -0.56 -3.68
C ALA A 105 12.94 0.49 -4.75
N GLU A 106 14.23 0.63 -5.06
CA GLU A 106 14.70 1.53 -6.13
C GLU A 106 14.18 1.11 -7.51
N THR A 107 14.15 -0.20 -7.79
CA THR A 107 13.61 -0.73 -9.04
C THR A 107 12.11 -0.47 -9.16
N LEU A 108 11.33 -0.75 -8.11
CA LEU A 108 9.87 -0.55 -8.14
C LEU A 108 9.46 0.91 -8.21
N THR A 109 10.24 1.81 -7.62
CA THR A 109 10.00 3.25 -7.72
C THR A 109 10.53 3.85 -9.03
N ALA A 110 11.17 3.04 -9.89
CA ALA A 110 11.90 3.46 -11.09
C ALA A 110 12.79 4.70 -10.81
N ASP A 111 13.75 4.52 -9.90
CA ASP A 111 14.63 5.60 -9.41
C ASP A 111 13.85 6.79 -8.82
N TRP A 112 12.87 6.48 -7.96
CA TRP A 112 12.08 7.45 -7.19
C TRP A 112 11.11 8.31 -8.02
N GLU A 113 10.91 8.00 -9.29
CA GLU A 113 9.95 8.68 -10.17
C GLU A 113 8.50 8.37 -9.78
N TYR A 114 8.21 7.13 -9.39
CA TYR A 114 6.87 6.68 -9.04
C TYR A 114 6.75 6.32 -7.56
N PRO A 115 5.71 6.82 -6.85
CA PRO A 115 5.49 6.45 -5.48
C PRO A 115 5.02 5.00 -5.37
N THR A 116 5.42 4.32 -4.30
CA THR A 116 4.92 2.97 -3.98
C THR A 116 4.34 2.93 -2.58
N CYS A 117 3.29 2.14 -2.38
CA CYS A 117 2.63 2.00 -1.09
C CYS A 117 2.42 0.54 -0.74
N ALA A 118 3.07 0.06 0.32
CA ALA A 118 2.71 -1.21 0.95
C ALA A 118 1.48 -0.98 1.82
N VAL A 119 0.49 -1.86 1.71
CA VAL A 119 -0.73 -1.83 2.53
C VAL A 119 -0.96 -3.23 3.07
N HIS A 120 -1.12 -3.31 4.38
CA HIS A 120 -1.65 -4.47 5.08
C HIS A 120 -2.89 -4.04 5.84
N PHE A 121 -4.03 -4.60 5.48
CA PHE A 121 -5.28 -4.31 6.15
C PHE A 121 -5.98 -5.62 6.52
N SER A 122 -6.16 -5.84 7.81
CA SER A 122 -6.91 -6.96 8.37
C SER A 122 -7.93 -6.42 9.35
N TYR A 123 -9.18 -6.88 9.26
CA TYR A 123 -10.21 -6.44 10.19
C TYR A 123 -11.33 -7.45 10.36
N ARG A 124 -12.04 -7.33 11.48
CA ARG A 124 -13.32 -8.00 11.72
C ARG A 124 -14.35 -7.00 12.21
N LYS A 125 -15.45 -6.85 11.49
CA LYS A 125 -16.59 -6.02 11.91
C LYS A 125 -17.39 -6.72 13.02
N LYS A 126 -18.01 -5.95 13.91
CA LYS A 126 -18.92 -6.49 14.93
C LYS A 126 -20.06 -7.26 14.25
N GLY A 127 -20.35 -8.46 14.75
CA GLY A 127 -21.40 -9.33 14.20
C GLY A 127 -20.98 -10.15 12.97
N GLN A 128 -19.79 -9.95 12.40
CA GLN A 128 -19.29 -10.82 11.33
C GLN A 128 -18.46 -11.99 11.89
N PRO A 129 -18.65 -13.22 11.37
CA PRO A 129 -17.96 -14.39 11.86
C PRO A 129 -16.49 -14.45 11.42
N GLU A 130 -16.18 -13.88 10.25
CA GLU A 130 -14.88 -14.00 9.59
C GLU A 130 -14.10 -12.69 9.60
N THR A 131 -12.78 -12.82 9.57
CA THR A 131 -11.84 -11.70 9.43
C THR A 131 -11.51 -11.52 7.97
N SER A 132 -11.72 -10.33 7.44
CA SER A 132 -11.26 -9.97 6.09
C SER A 132 -9.81 -9.47 6.15
N SER A 133 -8.99 -9.85 5.18
CA SER A 133 -7.61 -9.35 5.11
C SER A 133 -7.06 -9.21 3.71
N MET A 134 -6.14 -8.27 3.53
CA MET A 134 -5.33 -8.10 2.33
C MET A 134 -3.93 -7.64 2.70
N LYS A 135 -2.95 -7.93 1.83
CA LYS A 135 -1.61 -7.37 1.92
C LYS A 135 -1.04 -7.20 0.52
N MET A 136 -0.80 -5.97 0.09
CA MET A 136 -0.35 -5.66 -1.27
C MET A 136 0.69 -4.55 -1.28
N LEU A 137 1.48 -4.48 -2.35
CA LEU A 137 2.41 -3.38 -2.61
C LEU A 137 2.02 -2.75 -3.95
N PHE A 138 1.57 -1.50 -3.92
CA PHE A 138 1.07 -0.78 -5.08
C PHE A 138 2.08 0.23 -5.60
N VAL A 139 2.04 0.48 -6.91
CA VAL A 139 2.72 1.57 -7.59
C VAL A 139 1.66 2.56 -8.05
N GLY A 140 1.81 3.83 -7.69
CA GLY A 140 0.88 4.90 -8.05
C GLY A 140 1.26 5.58 -9.36
N LEU A 141 0.27 5.76 -10.25
CA LEU A 141 0.46 6.26 -11.62
C LEU A 141 -0.59 7.31 -11.95
N ASN A 142 -0.28 8.26 -12.83
CA ASN A 142 -1.22 9.33 -13.17
C ASN A 142 -2.37 8.86 -14.08
N GLY A 143 -2.22 7.73 -14.77
CA GLY A 143 -3.23 7.13 -15.65
C GLY A 143 -2.67 5.99 -16.50
N ASP A 144 -3.47 5.47 -17.43
CA ASP A 144 -3.12 4.27 -18.21
C ASP A 144 -1.88 4.47 -19.10
N ALA A 145 -1.72 5.64 -19.72
CA ALA A 145 -0.53 5.96 -20.53
C ALA A 145 0.76 6.04 -19.69
N ASP A 146 0.62 6.44 -18.43
CA ASP A 146 1.71 6.48 -17.45
C ASP A 146 2.08 5.05 -17.01
N ALA A 147 1.08 4.19 -16.84
CA ALA A 147 1.26 2.76 -16.57
C ALA A 147 2.08 2.06 -17.66
N ASP A 148 1.76 2.30 -18.94
CA ASP A 148 2.50 1.74 -20.07
C ASP A 148 3.97 2.20 -20.09
N THR A 149 4.21 3.45 -19.67
CA THR A 149 5.56 4.03 -19.61
C THR A 149 6.36 3.42 -18.46
N TYR A 150 5.74 3.31 -17.29
CA TYR A 150 6.31 2.63 -16.13
C TYR A 150 6.67 1.17 -16.44
N GLU A 151 5.78 0.39 -17.07
CA GLU A 151 6.06 -1.00 -17.41
C GLU A 151 7.26 -1.14 -18.36
N ARG A 152 7.39 -0.22 -19.32
CA ARG A 152 8.55 -0.17 -20.24
C ARG A 152 9.84 0.18 -19.52
N MET A 153 9.80 1.13 -18.58
CA MET A 153 10.96 1.53 -17.78
C MET A 153 11.42 0.42 -16.83
N LEU A 154 10.45 -0.26 -16.19
CA LEU A 154 10.73 -1.34 -15.26
C LEU A 154 11.46 -2.51 -15.94
N GLY A 155 11.07 -2.83 -17.19
CA GLY A 155 11.70 -3.91 -17.98
C GLY A 155 11.62 -5.31 -17.35
N ARG A 156 10.84 -5.46 -16.26
CA ARG A 156 10.78 -6.62 -15.38
C ARG A 156 9.33 -6.96 -15.03
N GLN A 157 8.58 -7.44 -16.03
CA GLN A 157 7.16 -7.81 -15.89
C GLN A 157 6.92 -8.91 -14.85
N ASP A 158 7.95 -9.66 -14.45
CA ASP A 158 7.89 -10.68 -13.39
C ASP A 158 7.66 -10.08 -12.00
N LEU A 159 8.03 -8.81 -11.81
CA LEU A 159 7.86 -8.09 -10.54
C LEU A 159 6.45 -7.54 -10.34
N LEU A 160 5.61 -7.59 -11.38
CA LEU A 160 4.23 -7.08 -11.37
C LEU A 160 3.23 -8.23 -11.39
N VAL A 161 2.06 -7.97 -10.82
CA VAL A 161 0.92 -8.86 -10.92
C VAL A 161 0.35 -8.80 -12.33
N GLN A 162 0.17 -9.97 -12.95
CA GLN A 162 -0.39 -10.10 -14.30
C GLN A 162 -1.87 -10.54 -14.28
N ASP A 163 -2.26 -11.33 -13.28
CA ASP A 163 -3.60 -11.88 -13.16
C ASP A 163 -4.22 -11.57 -11.79
N ARG A 164 -5.51 -11.24 -11.79
CA ARG A 164 -6.33 -10.96 -10.61
C ARG A 164 -7.47 -11.99 -10.49
N PRO A 165 -7.86 -12.44 -9.28
CA PRO A 165 -7.31 -12.03 -7.99
C PRO A 165 -5.92 -12.64 -7.71
N PHE A 166 -5.02 -11.82 -7.19
CA PHE A 166 -3.66 -12.23 -6.86
C PHE A 166 -3.54 -12.77 -5.44
N SER A 167 -2.78 -13.86 -5.30
CA SER A 167 -2.47 -14.44 -4.00
C SER A 167 -1.11 -15.13 -4.01
N SER A 168 -0.35 -14.93 -2.93
CA SER A 168 0.94 -15.55 -2.65
C SER A 168 1.09 -15.75 -1.14
N SER A 169 2.21 -16.31 -0.70
CA SER A 169 2.52 -16.45 0.71
C SER A 169 2.75 -15.12 1.44
N VAL A 170 3.12 -14.05 0.72
CA VAL A 170 3.52 -12.76 1.31
C VAL A 170 2.54 -11.63 1.00
N LEU A 171 1.95 -11.65 -0.19
CA LEU A 171 1.01 -10.65 -0.71
C LEU A 171 -0.25 -11.32 -1.24
N TRP A 172 -1.42 -10.76 -0.96
CA TRP A 172 -2.72 -11.26 -1.38
C TRP A 172 -3.76 -10.14 -1.46
N GLU A 173 -4.65 -10.23 -2.46
CA GLU A 173 -5.90 -9.46 -2.52
C GLU A 173 -6.87 -9.92 -1.42
N TRP A 174 -8.01 -9.23 -1.29
CA TRP A 174 -8.99 -9.48 -0.22
C TRP A 174 -9.39 -10.96 -0.15
N LYS A 175 -9.32 -11.51 1.06
CA LYS A 175 -9.82 -12.84 1.45
C LYS A 175 -10.60 -12.76 2.75
#